data_AF-A0A9W8DE92-F1
#
_entry.id   AF-A0A9W8DE92-F1
#
_cell.length_a   1.000
_cell.length_b   1.000
_cell.length_c   1.000
_cell.angle_alpha   90.00
_cell.angle_beta   90.00
_cell.angle_gamma   90.00
#
_symmetry.space_group_name_H-M   'P 1'
#
loop_
_entity.id
_entity.type
_entity.pdbx_description
1 polymer ?
#
loop_
_entity_poly.entity_id
_entity_poly.type
_entity_poly.pdbx_seq_one_letter_code
_entity_poly.pdbx_strand_id
1 'polypeptide(L)'
;MTKIPLWQVVLLGGTTLIAGRVLQRGLRIYASKRMFHASDAAAGSKKSKSKKQNYAEMLSAGEDMKLVLIIRTDLGMSKGKTAAQCSHAALACYKQAVKKAPAMVKTWEMLGQTKVTLKCLGEDELLELQRSARAAGLVAQSICDAGRTQIAAGSRTVLGIGPGPAGLVDSVAGHLKLY
;
A
#
# COMPACT_ATOMS: atom_id res chain seq x y z
N MET A 1 23.24 -45.43 -23.98
CA MET A 1 23.85 -44.13 -23.65
C MET A 1 22.74 -43.15 -23.29
N THR A 2 22.41 -43.05 -22.01
CA THR A 2 21.36 -42.18 -21.46
C THR A 2 22.01 -41.33 -20.37
N LYS A 3 22.05 -40.00 -20.56
CA LYS A 3 22.64 -39.05 -19.61
C LYS A 3 21.56 -38.58 -18.64
N ILE A 4 21.70 -38.95 -17.37
CA ILE A 4 20.90 -38.48 -16.23
C ILE A 4 21.70 -37.34 -15.56
N PRO A 5 21.14 -36.15 -15.30
CA PRO A 5 21.89 -35.02 -14.73
C PRO A 5 22.06 -35.11 -13.19
N LEU A 6 23.28 -34.76 -12.75
CA LEU A 6 23.83 -34.74 -11.38
C LEU A 6 23.18 -33.71 -10.44
N TRP A 7 22.11 -34.07 -9.72
CA TRP A 7 21.61 -33.24 -8.60
C TRP A 7 20.97 -34.02 -7.44
N GLN A 8 21.18 -35.35 -7.36
CA GLN A 8 20.75 -36.14 -6.20
C GLN A 8 21.93 -36.89 -5.57
N VAL A 9 21.89 -36.91 -4.23
CA VAL A 9 22.69 -37.68 -3.27
C VAL A 9 23.98 -37.02 -2.75
N VAL A 10 23.84 -36.25 -1.66
CA VAL A 10 24.71 -36.41 -0.47
C VAL A 10 23.83 -36.28 0.77
N LEU A 11 23.73 -37.37 1.52
CA LEU A 11 23.20 -37.44 2.88
C LEU A 11 24.25 -38.18 3.72
N LEU A 12 24.37 -37.74 4.97
CA LEU A 12 24.96 -38.41 6.16
C LEU A 12 26.39 -38.06 6.57
N GLY A 13 26.47 -37.43 7.76
CA GLY A 13 27.47 -37.76 8.78
C GLY A 13 28.13 -36.55 9.45
N GLY A 14 27.83 -36.29 10.73
CA GLY A 14 28.69 -35.46 11.58
C GLY A 14 28.01 -34.68 12.70
N THR A 15 27.59 -35.39 13.75
CA THR A 15 27.27 -34.86 15.10
C THR A 15 28.49 -34.19 15.75
N THR A 16 28.30 -33.07 16.48
CA THR A 16 28.65 -32.87 17.92
C THR A 16 28.60 -31.37 18.33
N LEU A 17 27.82 -31.10 19.38
CA LEU A 17 27.75 -29.99 20.35
C LEU A 17 28.62 -28.72 20.18
N ILE A 18 28.01 -27.54 20.41
CA ILE A 18 28.16 -26.75 21.65
C ILE A 18 26.95 -25.81 21.81
N ALA A 19 26.26 -25.97 22.94
CA ALA A 19 25.20 -25.10 23.43
C ALA A 19 25.79 -23.88 24.16
N GLY A 20 25.06 -22.76 24.14
CA GLY A 20 25.16 -21.71 25.16
C GLY A 20 25.55 -20.32 24.67
N ARG A 21 24.54 -19.44 24.55
CA ARG A 21 24.54 -18.03 25.02
C ARG A 21 23.27 -17.31 24.53
N VAL A 22 22.12 -17.75 25.05
CA VAL A 22 20.88 -16.98 25.07
C VAL A 22 20.43 -16.90 26.53
N LEU A 23 21.00 -15.95 27.27
CA LEU A 23 20.40 -15.26 28.43
C LEU A 23 21.51 -14.45 29.13
N GLN A 24 21.48 -13.13 28.98
CA GLN A 24 21.85 -12.09 29.96
C GLN A 24 22.33 -10.84 29.22
N ARG A 25 21.40 -9.87 29.08
CA ARG A 25 21.64 -8.41 29.25
C ARG A 25 20.33 -7.65 29.04
N GLY A 26 19.28 -8.09 29.74
CA GLY A 26 18.30 -7.14 30.27
C GLY A 26 18.99 -6.31 31.35
N LEU A 27 18.60 -5.05 31.49
CA LEU A 27 19.16 -4.05 32.39
C LEU A 27 20.57 -3.52 32.02
N ARG A 28 20.61 -2.65 31.00
CA ARG A 28 21.48 -1.46 31.06
C ARG A 28 20.70 -0.24 30.54
N ILE A 29 20.23 0.57 31.51
CA ILE A 29 20.23 2.04 31.45
C ILE A 29 19.15 2.61 30.49
N TYR A 30 17.93 3.02 30.85
CA TYR A 30 17.39 3.71 32.03
C TYR A 30 18.28 4.80 32.64
N ALA A 31 19.04 5.52 31.82
CA ALA A 31 19.56 6.86 32.09
C ALA A 31 20.24 7.41 30.82
N SER A 32 19.47 8.05 29.96
CA SER A 32 19.97 9.14 29.10
C SER A 32 18.80 10.06 28.76
N LYS A 33 18.24 10.65 29.81
CA LYS A 33 17.18 11.64 29.75
C LYS A 33 17.64 12.86 30.55
N ARG A 34 18.67 13.52 30.04
CA ARG A 34 19.06 14.92 30.33
C ARG A 34 20.49 15.11 29.83
N MET A 35 20.63 15.87 28.75
CA MET A 35 21.73 16.79 28.46
C MET A 35 21.65 17.08 26.95
N PHE A 36 20.79 18.02 26.56
CA PHE A 36 20.93 18.88 25.38
C PHE A 36 19.92 20.02 25.56
N HIS A 37 20.34 21.06 26.25
CA HIS A 37 19.77 22.40 26.08
C HIS A 37 20.63 23.09 25.01
N ALA A 38 20.04 23.43 23.88
CA ALA A 38 20.06 24.78 23.29
C ALA A 38 19.58 24.73 21.83
N SER A 39 18.62 25.63 21.58
CA SER A 39 18.27 26.30 20.31
C SER A 39 17.78 25.49 19.10
N ASP A 40 16.64 26.00 18.62
CA ASP A 40 16.07 25.91 17.27
C ASP A 40 15.29 24.65 16.87
N ALA A 41 14.04 24.58 17.36
CA ALA A 41 12.98 23.81 16.72
C ALA A 41 11.59 24.42 16.99
N ALA A 42 11.23 25.48 16.27
CA ALA A 42 9.87 26.03 16.26
C ALA A 42 9.34 26.19 14.83
N ALA A 43 9.29 25.09 14.07
CA ALA A 43 8.45 25.02 12.88
C ALA A 43 8.10 23.55 12.56
N GLY A 44 6.85 23.14 12.83
CA GLY A 44 6.28 21.90 12.26
C GLY A 44 5.84 20.83 13.26
N SER A 45 4.69 21.03 13.93
CA SER A 45 4.03 19.94 14.69
C SER A 45 2.48 19.97 14.63
N LYS A 46 1.86 21.08 14.21
CA LYS A 46 0.38 21.22 14.26
C LYS A 46 -0.38 20.39 13.20
N LYS A 47 0.22 20.12 12.03
CA LYS A 47 -0.47 19.45 10.89
C LYS A 47 -0.75 17.96 11.10
N SER A 48 0.12 17.25 11.82
CA SER A 48 0.05 15.79 12.00
C SER A 48 -1.04 15.37 13.00
N LYS A 49 -1.22 16.13 14.09
CA LYS A 49 -2.25 15.85 15.10
C LYS A 49 -3.67 16.05 14.57
N SER A 50 -3.90 17.14 13.82
CA SER A 50 -5.21 17.46 13.22
C SER A 50 -5.68 16.35 12.25
N LYS A 51 -4.80 15.85 11.36
CA LYS A 51 -5.18 14.76 10.43
C LYS A 51 -5.58 13.48 11.17
N LYS A 52 -4.86 13.10 12.23
CA LYS A 52 -5.14 11.86 12.98
C LYS A 52 -6.46 11.93 13.76
N GLN A 53 -6.83 13.12 14.24
CA GLN A 53 -8.13 13.36 14.89
C GLN A 53 -9.28 13.23 13.89
N ASN A 54 -9.18 13.83 12.70
CA ASN A 54 -10.24 13.72 11.67
C ASN A 54 -10.53 12.28 11.25
N TYR A 55 -9.52 11.41 11.15
CA TYR A 55 -9.74 10.00 10.83
C TYR A 55 -10.49 9.27 11.95
N ALA A 56 -10.17 9.53 13.22
CA ALA A 56 -10.87 8.92 14.34
C ALA A 56 -12.34 9.35 14.38
N GLU A 57 -12.59 10.62 14.05
CA GLU A 57 -13.93 11.20 13.99
C GLU A 57 -14.75 10.59 12.83
N MET A 58 -14.21 10.53 11.60
CA MET A 58 -14.84 9.84 10.46
C MET A 58 -15.13 8.36 10.74
N LEU A 59 -14.19 7.66 11.40
CA LEU A 59 -14.39 6.27 11.81
C LEU A 59 -15.48 6.12 12.87
N SER A 60 -15.63 7.09 13.78
CA SER A 60 -16.68 7.10 14.80
C SER A 60 -18.05 7.53 14.24
N ALA A 61 -18.07 8.29 13.15
CA ALA A 61 -19.27 8.77 12.47
C ALA A 61 -19.93 7.69 11.59
N GLY A 62 -19.32 6.50 11.47
CA GLY A 62 -19.88 5.40 10.67
C GLY A 62 -19.82 5.65 9.16
N GLU A 63 -18.87 6.47 8.68
CA GLU A 63 -18.71 6.72 7.26
C GLU A 63 -18.27 5.45 6.52
N ASP A 64 -18.85 5.23 5.33
CA ASP A 64 -18.47 4.13 4.45
C ASP A 64 -16.99 4.20 4.08
N MET A 65 -16.39 3.02 3.88
CA MET A 65 -15.00 2.87 3.50
C MET A 65 -14.89 2.22 2.13
N LYS A 66 -14.01 2.73 1.27
CA LYS A 66 -13.79 2.12 -0.05
C LYS A 66 -12.37 2.22 -0.56
N LEU A 67 -12.05 1.31 -1.47
CA LEU A 67 -10.90 1.37 -2.36
C LEU A 67 -11.43 1.59 -3.78
N VAL A 68 -10.93 2.60 -4.49
CA VAL A 68 -11.23 2.77 -5.92
C VAL A 68 -10.07 2.29 -6.77
N LEU A 69 -10.38 1.69 -7.91
CA LEU A 69 -9.45 1.13 -8.89
C LEU A 69 -9.71 1.83 -10.22
N ILE A 70 -8.87 2.80 -10.57
CA ILE A 70 -9.00 3.63 -11.76
C ILE A 70 -8.21 3.00 -12.89
N ILE A 71 -8.90 2.58 -13.94
CA ILE A 71 -8.38 1.79 -15.05
C ILE A 71 -8.25 2.70 -16.27
N ARG A 72 -7.07 2.66 -16.90
CA ARG A 72 -6.86 3.30 -18.20
C ARG A 72 -7.54 2.52 -19.32
N THR A 73 -8.55 3.12 -19.95
CA THR A 73 -9.29 2.49 -21.05
C THR A 73 -8.65 2.70 -22.41
N ASP A 74 -7.79 3.71 -22.57
CA ASP A 74 -7.02 3.98 -23.80
C ASP A 74 -6.07 2.84 -24.18
N LEU A 75 -5.70 2.02 -23.20
CA LEU A 75 -4.82 0.87 -23.36
C LEU A 75 -5.47 -0.37 -23.99
N GLY A 76 -6.80 -0.39 -24.15
CA GLY A 76 -7.52 -1.52 -24.77
C GLY A 76 -7.29 -2.87 -24.05
N MET A 77 -7.06 -2.86 -22.73
CA MET A 77 -6.77 -4.08 -21.97
C MET A 77 -7.91 -5.10 -22.07
N SER A 78 -7.56 -6.37 -22.27
CA SER A 78 -8.52 -7.47 -22.19
C SER A 78 -9.09 -7.58 -20.77
N LYS A 79 -10.31 -8.11 -20.63
CA LYS A 79 -10.99 -8.26 -19.33
C LYS A 79 -10.13 -8.99 -18.29
N GLY A 80 -9.46 -10.07 -18.69
CA GLY A 80 -8.57 -10.83 -17.81
C GLY A 80 -7.34 -10.03 -17.37
N LYS A 81 -6.74 -9.26 -18.28
CA LYS A 81 -5.61 -8.38 -17.93
C LYS A 81 -6.05 -7.27 -16.99
N THR A 82 -7.18 -6.62 -17.24
CA THR A 82 -7.73 -5.60 -16.35
C THR A 82 -7.96 -6.17 -14.95
N ALA A 83 -8.59 -7.34 -14.82
CA ALA A 83 -8.81 -7.98 -13.53
C ALA A 83 -7.49 -8.25 -12.76
N ALA A 84 -6.46 -8.75 -13.45
CA ALA A 84 -5.14 -8.97 -12.85
C ALA A 84 -4.49 -7.66 -12.37
N GLN A 85 -4.52 -6.61 -13.19
CA GLN A 85 -3.95 -5.30 -12.86
C GLN A 85 -4.68 -4.63 -11.69
N CYS A 86 -6.01 -4.71 -11.65
CA CYS A 86 -6.84 -4.30 -10.51
C CYS A 86 -6.46 -5.05 -9.22
N SER A 87 -6.21 -6.35 -9.32
CA SER A 87 -5.80 -7.18 -8.17
C SER A 87 -4.43 -6.77 -7.65
N HIS A 88 -3.48 -6.47 -8.54
CA HIS A 88 -2.17 -5.91 -8.17
C HIS A 88 -2.30 -4.54 -7.49
N ALA A 89 -3.11 -3.64 -8.03
CA ALA A 89 -3.34 -2.31 -7.47
C ALA A 89 -3.95 -2.39 -6.07
N ALA A 90 -4.96 -3.25 -5.88
CA ALA A 90 -5.58 -3.47 -4.59
C ALA A 90 -4.60 -4.00 -3.54
N LEU A 91 -3.79 -5.00 -3.89
CA LEU A 91 -2.78 -5.57 -2.98
C LEU A 91 -1.69 -4.54 -2.63
N ALA A 92 -1.25 -3.73 -3.59
CA ALA A 92 -0.27 -2.67 -3.36
C ALA A 92 -0.81 -1.61 -2.40
N CYS A 93 -2.06 -1.18 -2.60
CA CYS A 93 -2.75 -0.24 -1.70
C CYS A 93 -2.90 -0.82 -0.30
N TYR A 94 -3.40 -2.05 -0.18
CA TYR A 94 -3.54 -2.74 1.09
C TYR A 94 -2.22 -2.83 1.87
N LYS A 95 -1.15 -3.32 1.24
CA LYS A 95 0.18 -3.42 1.87
C LYS A 95 0.71 -2.09 2.37
N GLN A 96 0.43 -1.00 1.65
CA GLN A 96 0.83 0.34 2.07
C GLN A 96 -0.07 0.87 3.20
N ALA A 97 -1.38 0.65 3.11
CA ALA A 97 -2.36 1.09 4.10
C ALA A 97 -2.17 0.39 5.46
N VAL A 98 -1.86 -0.91 5.48
CA VAL A 98 -1.53 -1.65 6.71
C VAL A 98 -0.38 -1.00 7.48
N LYS A 99 0.63 -0.48 6.76
CA LYS A 99 1.78 0.20 7.37
C LYS A 99 1.45 1.62 7.84
N LYS A 100 0.64 2.36 7.09
CA LYS A 100 0.36 3.78 7.35
C LYS A 100 -0.80 4.02 8.31
N ALA A 101 -1.86 3.20 8.22
CA ALA A 101 -3.12 3.37 8.92
C ALA A 101 -3.83 2.02 9.17
N PRO A 102 -3.27 1.16 10.03
CA PRO A 102 -3.81 -0.19 10.28
C PRO A 102 -5.26 -0.19 10.80
N ALA A 103 -5.64 0.79 11.62
CA ALA A 103 -7.03 0.92 12.10
C ALA A 103 -8.03 1.16 10.95
N MET A 104 -7.64 1.98 9.97
CA MET A 104 -8.46 2.27 8.80
C MET A 104 -8.65 1.03 7.92
N VAL A 105 -7.60 0.22 7.76
CA VAL A 105 -7.69 -1.07 7.06
C VAL A 105 -8.63 -2.01 7.79
N LYS A 106 -8.49 -2.15 9.11
CA LYS A 106 -9.38 -3.01 9.93
C LYS A 106 -10.84 -2.61 9.76
N THR A 107 -11.16 -1.32 9.79
CA THR A 107 -12.55 -0.86 9.56
C THR A 107 -13.02 -1.20 8.15
N TRP A 108 -12.22 -0.93 7.12
CA TRP A 108 -12.58 -1.31 5.75
C TRP A 108 -12.81 -2.81 5.58
N GLU A 109 -12.01 -3.66 6.23
CA GLU A 109 -12.20 -5.12 6.24
C GLU A 109 -13.52 -5.52 6.93
N MET A 110 -13.85 -4.92 8.07
CA MET A 110 -15.11 -5.17 8.77
C MET A 110 -16.34 -4.69 7.97
N LEU A 111 -16.18 -3.64 7.17
CA LEU A 111 -17.22 -3.09 6.29
C LEU A 111 -17.29 -3.76 4.91
N GLY A 112 -16.82 -5.01 4.79
CA GLY A 112 -16.96 -5.78 3.56
C GLY A 112 -15.98 -5.41 2.45
N GLN A 113 -14.92 -4.66 2.78
CA GLN A 113 -13.76 -4.42 1.92
C GLN A 113 -14.13 -3.94 0.50
N THR A 114 -15.04 -2.97 0.42
CA THR A 114 -15.61 -2.42 -0.82
C THR A 114 -14.55 -1.96 -1.81
N LYS A 115 -14.69 -2.39 -3.06
CA LYS A 115 -13.82 -2.03 -4.20
C LYS A 115 -14.69 -1.54 -5.35
N VAL A 116 -14.37 -0.38 -5.91
CA VAL A 116 -15.12 0.22 -7.03
C VAL A 116 -14.17 0.45 -8.20
N THR A 117 -14.54 -0.02 -9.39
CA THR A 117 -13.76 0.17 -10.62
C THR A 117 -14.24 1.38 -11.39
N LEU A 118 -13.33 2.32 -11.66
CA LEU A 118 -13.56 3.56 -12.40
C LEU A 118 -12.68 3.57 -13.65
N LYS A 119 -12.98 4.45 -14.60
CA LYS A 119 -12.18 4.63 -15.83
C LYS A 119 -11.64 6.04 -15.99
N CYS A 120 -10.44 6.11 -16.56
CA CYS A 120 -9.78 7.33 -17.05
C CYS A 120 -9.26 7.11 -18.48
N LEU A 121 -9.04 8.20 -19.21
CA LEU A 121 -8.69 8.15 -20.65
C LEU A 121 -7.18 8.24 -20.94
N GLY A 122 -6.33 8.44 -19.93
CA GLY A 122 -4.90 8.55 -20.18
C GLY A 122 -4.03 8.52 -18.94
N GLU A 123 -2.71 8.52 -19.17
CA GLU A 123 -1.70 8.49 -18.11
C GLU A 123 -1.63 9.78 -17.29
N ASP A 124 -1.79 10.93 -17.94
CA ASP A 124 -1.69 12.23 -17.27
C ASP A 124 -2.80 12.41 -16.23
N GLU A 125 -4.04 12.06 -16.59
CA GLU A 125 -5.18 12.05 -15.67
C GLU A 125 -4.92 11.10 -14.48
N LEU A 126 -4.39 9.90 -14.75
CA LEU A 126 -4.03 8.93 -13.72
C LEU A 126 -2.95 9.48 -12.77
N LEU A 127 -1.95 10.20 -13.29
CA LEU A 127 -0.90 10.82 -12.48
C LEU A 127 -1.41 12.01 -11.65
N GLU A 128 -2.32 12.81 -12.19
CA GLU A 128 -2.98 13.90 -11.46
C GLU A 128 -3.82 13.36 -10.30
N LEU A 129 -4.66 12.35 -10.55
CA LEU A 129 -5.44 11.67 -9.52
C LEU A 129 -4.53 11.09 -8.41
N GLN A 130 -3.39 10.49 -8.79
CA GLN A 130 -2.43 9.97 -7.82
C GLN A 130 -1.82 11.08 -6.95
N ARG A 131 -1.48 12.23 -7.54
CA ARG A 131 -0.93 13.39 -6.80
C ARG A 131 -1.99 13.96 -5.85
N SER A 132 -3.19 14.19 -6.35
CA SER A 132 -4.33 14.69 -5.58
C SER A 132 -4.68 13.79 -4.39
N ALA A 133 -4.75 12.47 -4.60
CA ALA A 133 -4.97 11.51 -3.52
C ALA A 133 -3.89 11.57 -2.43
N ARG A 134 -2.61 11.64 -2.83
CA ARG A 134 -1.51 11.72 -1.87
C ARG A 134 -1.52 13.03 -1.09
N ALA A 135 -1.88 14.15 -1.74
CA ALA A 135 -2.03 15.45 -1.07
C ALA A 135 -3.16 15.41 -0.02
N ALA A 136 -4.28 14.77 -0.35
CA ALA A 136 -5.38 14.50 0.58
C ALA A 136 -4.97 13.58 1.76
N GLY A 137 -3.87 12.83 1.62
CA GLY A 137 -3.37 11.89 2.64
C GLY A 137 -3.85 10.46 2.45
N LEU A 138 -4.49 10.16 1.31
CA LEU A 138 -4.88 8.81 0.94
C LEU A 138 -3.67 8.00 0.45
N VAL A 139 -3.75 6.69 0.63
CA VAL A 139 -2.87 5.76 -0.09
C VAL A 139 -3.22 5.79 -1.57
N ALA A 140 -2.22 5.92 -2.43
CA ALA A 140 -2.40 5.89 -3.88
C ALA A 140 -1.23 5.16 -4.55
N GLN A 141 -1.49 4.04 -5.22
CA GLN A 141 -0.50 3.16 -5.84
C GLN A 141 -0.89 2.84 -7.30
N SER A 142 0.01 3.16 -8.22
CA SER A 142 -0.13 2.84 -9.65
C SER A 142 0.62 1.55 -9.96
N ILE A 143 0.05 0.70 -10.80
CA ILE A 143 0.70 -0.49 -11.33
C ILE A 143 1.23 -0.18 -12.73
N CYS A 144 2.43 -0.66 -13.02
CA CYS A 144 3.01 -0.63 -14.36
C CYS A 144 2.99 -2.04 -14.94
N ASP A 145 2.70 -2.15 -16.23
CA ASP A 145 2.82 -3.43 -16.91
C ASP A 145 4.29 -3.81 -17.07
N ALA A 146 4.63 -5.05 -16.71
CA ALA A 146 6.01 -5.55 -16.76
C ALA A 146 6.49 -5.87 -18.18
N GLY A 147 5.73 -5.50 -19.23
CA GLY A 147 6.10 -5.72 -20.63
C GLY A 147 5.91 -7.16 -21.12
N ARG A 148 5.05 -7.96 -20.48
CA ARG A 148 4.72 -9.33 -20.94
C ARG A 148 3.54 -9.39 -21.91
N THR A 149 3.11 -8.26 -22.45
CA THR A 149 1.90 -8.14 -23.28
C THR A 149 2.05 -7.09 -24.39
N GLN A 150 1.00 -6.89 -25.19
CA GLN A 150 0.89 -5.94 -26.30
C GLN A 150 0.92 -4.44 -25.90
N ILE A 151 1.01 -4.11 -24.61
CA ILE A 151 1.16 -2.74 -24.13
C ILE A 151 2.65 -2.41 -24.01
N ALA A 152 3.03 -1.19 -24.39
CA ALA A 152 4.41 -0.71 -24.22
C ALA A 152 4.88 -0.95 -22.78
N ALA A 153 6.04 -1.62 -22.64
CA ALA A 153 6.61 -1.97 -21.35
C ALA A 153 6.75 -0.72 -20.46
N GLY A 154 6.37 -0.83 -19.18
CA GLY A 154 6.43 0.28 -18.24
C GLY A 154 5.20 1.20 -18.21
N SER A 155 4.23 1.01 -19.12
CA SER A 155 2.99 1.79 -19.11
C SER A 155 2.23 1.62 -17.79
N ARG A 156 1.77 2.73 -17.20
CA ARG A 156 0.88 2.69 -16.03
C ARG A 156 -0.49 2.23 -16.45
N THR A 157 -1.04 1.20 -15.80
CA THR A 157 -2.29 0.55 -16.20
C THR A 157 -3.46 0.91 -15.29
N VAL A 158 -3.26 0.75 -13.99
CA VAL A 158 -4.31 0.92 -12.97
C VAL A 158 -3.75 1.70 -11.79
N LEU A 159 -4.52 2.65 -11.28
CA LEU A 159 -4.28 3.35 -10.02
C LEU A 159 -5.28 2.88 -8.96
N GLY A 160 -4.79 2.38 -7.84
CA GLY A 160 -5.60 2.23 -6.63
C GLY A 160 -5.53 3.47 -5.76
N ILE A 161 -6.67 3.92 -5.22
CA ILE A 161 -6.76 4.97 -4.18
C ILE A 161 -7.58 4.45 -3.01
N GLY A 162 -7.02 4.53 -1.81
CA GLY A 162 -7.57 3.97 -0.59
C GLY A 162 -6.84 2.69 -0.14
N PRO A 163 -7.46 1.84 0.71
CA PRO A 163 -8.77 2.05 1.32
C PRO A 163 -8.82 3.33 2.18
N GLY A 164 -9.95 4.03 2.14
CA GLY A 164 -10.16 5.28 2.85
C GLY A 164 -11.64 5.65 3.00
N PRO A 165 -11.94 6.71 3.77
CA PRO A 165 -13.31 7.21 3.91
C PRO A 165 -13.91 7.57 2.56
N ALA A 166 -15.14 7.16 2.30
CA ALA A 166 -15.79 7.27 1.00
C ALA A 166 -15.84 8.73 0.51
N GLY A 167 -16.20 9.68 1.37
CA GLY A 167 -16.27 11.10 1.02
C GLY A 167 -14.89 11.67 0.65
N LEU A 168 -13.83 11.27 1.35
CA LEU A 168 -12.47 11.70 1.01
C LEU A 168 -12.00 11.08 -0.32
N VAL A 169 -12.33 9.81 -0.57
CA VAL A 169 -12.03 9.16 -1.85
C VAL A 169 -12.81 9.82 -3.00
N ASP A 170 -14.07 10.18 -2.78
CA ASP A 170 -14.92 10.84 -3.77
C ASP A 170 -14.49 12.27 -4.08
N SER A 171 -13.94 12.98 -3.10
CA SER A 171 -13.34 14.30 -3.34
C SER A 171 -12.22 14.27 -4.39
N VAL A 172 -11.62 13.11 -4.62
CA VAL A 172 -10.56 12.92 -5.63
C VAL A 172 -11.09 12.27 -6.90
N ALA A 173 -11.89 11.20 -6.78
CA ALA A 173 -12.23 10.33 -7.90
C ALA A 173 -13.74 10.23 -8.21
N GLY A 174 -14.60 10.91 -7.46
CA GLY A 174 -16.05 10.79 -7.58
C GLY A 174 -16.65 11.30 -8.89
N HIS A 175 -15.90 12.12 -9.63
CA HIS A 175 -16.30 12.62 -10.95
C HIS A 175 -16.06 11.61 -12.07
N LEU A 176 -15.31 10.53 -11.81
CA LEU A 176 -15.01 9.51 -12.81
C LEU A 176 -16.20 8.57 -13.02
N LYS A 177 -16.31 8.04 -14.24
CA LYS A 177 -17.34 7.05 -14.58
C LYS A 177 -16.91 5.66 -14.14
N LEU A 178 -17.89 4.79 -13.88
CA LEU A 178 -17.66 3.35 -13.69
C LEU A 178 -17.01 2.75 -14.96
N TYR A 179 -16.08 1.82 -14.75
CA TYR A 179 -15.35 1.11 -15.82
C TYR A 179 -16.30 0.36 -16.73
#